data_AF-A0A2R3ITI6-F1
#
_entry.id   AF-A0A2R3ITI6-F1
#
_cell.length_a   1.000
_cell.length_b   1.000
_cell.length_c   1.000
_cell.angle_alpha   90.00
_cell.angle_beta   90.00
_cell.angle_gamma   90.00
#
_symmetry.space_group_name_H-M   'P 1'
#
loop_
_entity.id
_entity.type
_entity.pdbx_description
1 polymer ?
#
loop_
_entity_poly.entity_id
_entity_poly.type
_entity_poly.pdbx_seq_one_letter_code
_entity_poly.pdbx_strand_id
1 'polypeptide(L)'
;MFRLSVQEIPQKAKGENTLQIALRQRIKVFYRPAGLPAVEDAPKNLKWRLVRQDGKALLEVTNDSPFHISFVAVKLKSGSKSYEAMADMIAPKSSQKLVLKDAVPSAATGLSVEFENVNDFGASEKHSGVLTN
;
A
#
# COMPACT_ATOMS: atom_id res chain seq x y z
N MET A 1 7.82 5.29 12.11
CA MET A 1 6.67 6.00 11.52
C MET A 1 5.78 6.49 12.65
N PHE A 2 5.28 7.71 12.55
CA PHE A 2 4.37 8.32 13.53
C PHE A 2 3.02 8.61 12.88
N ARG A 3 1.97 8.77 13.70
CA ARG A 3 0.65 9.23 13.26
C ARG A 3 0.30 10.53 13.96
N LEU A 4 0.12 11.59 13.19
CA LEU A 4 -0.46 12.84 13.69
C LEU A 4 -1.98 12.71 13.64
N SER A 5 -2.65 12.88 14.77
CA SER A 5 -4.11 12.93 14.84
C SER A 5 -4.56 14.37 15.08
N VAL A 6 -5.38 14.91 14.18
CA VAL A 6 -5.99 16.24 14.31
C VAL A 6 -7.49 16.04 14.45
N GLN A 7 -8.09 16.61 15.51
CA GLN A 7 -9.51 16.45 15.79
C GLN A 7 -10.20 17.81 15.82
N GLU A 8 -11.19 17.97 14.95
CA GLU A 8 -12.04 19.14 14.90
C GLU A 8 -13.34 18.81 15.63
N ILE A 9 -13.59 19.54 16.72
CA ILE A 9 -14.80 19.38 17.53
C ILE A 9 -15.74 20.54 17.20
N PRO A 10 -16.88 20.28 16.54
CA PRO A 10 -17.84 21.33 16.24
C PRO A 10 -18.47 21.87 17.53
N GLN A 11 -18.82 23.16 17.53
CA GLN A 11 -19.61 23.75 18.60
C GLN A 11 -20.97 23.04 18.71
N LYS A 12 -21.50 22.94 19.93
CA LYS A 12 -22.79 22.26 20.19
C LYS A 12 -23.91 22.91 19.38
N ALA A 13 -24.71 22.10 18.70
CA ALA A 13 -25.86 22.57 17.94
C ALA A 13 -26.97 23.06 18.89
N LYS A 14 -27.66 24.14 18.50
CA LYS A 14 -28.70 24.77 19.33
C LYS A 14 -30.12 24.24 19.08
N GLY A 15 -30.32 23.41 18.07
CA GLY A 15 -31.63 22.85 17.70
C GLY A 15 -31.84 21.42 18.21
N GLU A 16 -33.11 21.06 18.43
CA GLU A 16 -33.51 19.67 18.66
C GLU A 16 -33.42 18.86 17.35
N ASN A 17 -33.16 17.55 17.45
CA ASN A 17 -33.00 16.64 16.30
C ASN A 17 -31.88 17.03 15.31
N THR A 18 -30.70 17.38 15.82
CA THR A 18 -29.54 17.73 14.98
C THR A 18 -28.50 16.61 14.91
N LEU A 19 -27.92 16.41 13.72
CA LEU A 19 -26.74 15.56 13.51
C LEU A 19 -25.49 16.43 13.57
N GLN A 20 -24.56 16.11 14.48
CA GLN A 20 -23.25 16.75 14.55
C GLN A 20 -22.16 15.78 14.12
N ILE A 21 -21.28 16.22 13.22
CA ILE A 21 -20.17 15.43 12.71
C ILE A 21 -18.88 16.04 13.22
N ALA A 22 -18.10 15.27 13.99
CA ALA A 22 -16.74 15.62 14.37
C ALA A 22 -15.77 14.92 13.42
N LEU A 23 -14.80 15.66 12.90
CA LEU A 23 -13.80 15.13 11.99
C LEU A 23 -12.52 14.77 12.75
N ARG A 24 -11.99 13.57 12.52
CA ARG A 24 -10.65 13.17 12.98
C ARG A 24 -9.80 12.78 11.78
N GLN A 25 -8.76 13.57 11.52
CA GLN A 25 -7.77 13.28 10.50
C GLN A 25 -6.59 12.52 11.14
N ARG A 26 -6.08 11.51 10.43
CA ARG A 26 -4.91 10.73 10.83
C ARG A 26 -3.88 10.75 9.70
N ILE A 27 -2.78 11.48 9.91
CA ILE A 27 -1.77 11.74 8.90
C ILE A 27 -0.51 10.92 9.23
N LYS A 28 0.05 10.22 8.25
CA LYS A 28 1.32 9.47 8.39
C LYS A 28 2.48 10.48 8.39
N VAL A 29 3.35 10.41 9.40
CA VAL A 29 4.55 11.26 9.52
C VAL A 29 5.80 10.38 9.51
N PHE A 30 6.71 10.67 8.58
CA PHE A 30 7.96 9.92 8.39
C PHE A 30 9.15 10.82 8.71
N TYR A 31 10.01 10.36 9.62
CA TYR A 31 11.31 10.97 9.84
C TYR A 31 12.31 10.40 8.83
N ARG A 32 12.98 11.28 8.07
CA ARG A 32 14.01 10.92 7.09
C ARG A 32 15.37 11.48 7.54
N PRO A 33 16.26 10.66 8.12
CA PRO A 33 17.63 11.07 8.43
C PRO A 33 18.37 11.52 7.16
N ALA A 34 19.37 12.38 7.34
CA ALA A 34 20.31 12.72 6.27
C ALA A 34 21.17 11.50 5.86
N GLY A 35 21.68 11.50 4.63
CA GLY A 35 22.59 10.47 4.12
C GLY A 35 21.92 9.22 3.54
N LEU A 36 20.58 9.22 3.39
CA LEU A 36 19.87 8.17 2.66
C LEU A 36 19.93 8.39 1.15
N PRO A 37 19.82 7.33 0.32
CA PRO A 37 19.76 7.44 -1.13
C PRO A 37 18.49 8.17 -1.60
N ALA A 38 18.41 8.44 -2.89
CA ALA A 38 17.21 8.97 -3.53
C ALA A 38 15.99 8.03 -3.30
N VAL A 39 14.82 8.61 -3.01
CA VAL A 39 13.60 7.85 -2.69
C VAL A 39 12.87 7.36 -3.94
N GLU A 40 13.10 8.01 -5.07
CA GLU A 40 12.39 7.88 -6.35
C GLU A 40 12.47 6.46 -6.93
N ASP A 41 13.55 5.74 -6.62
CA ASP A 41 13.74 4.37 -7.09
C ASP A 41 13.27 3.31 -6.08
N ALA A 42 12.92 3.71 -4.85
CA ALA A 42 12.49 2.77 -3.82
C ALA A 42 11.24 1.97 -4.21
N PRO A 43 10.16 2.57 -4.77
CA PRO A 43 9.01 1.80 -5.23
C PRO A 43 9.35 0.85 -6.38
N LYS A 44 10.17 1.29 -7.35
CA LYS A 44 10.57 0.48 -8.51
C LYS A 44 11.36 -0.76 -8.13
N ASN A 45 12.11 -0.68 -7.03
CA ASN A 45 12.96 -1.76 -6.53
C ASN A 45 12.22 -2.76 -5.61
N LEU A 46 10.91 -2.62 -5.43
CA LEU A 46 10.10 -3.61 -4.73
C LEU A 46 10.16 -4.96 -5.44
N LYS A 47 10.38 -6.02 -4.66
CA LYS A 47 10.40 -7.39 -5.15
C LYS A 47 9.07 -8.06 -4.86
N TRP A 48 8.55 -8.80 -5.83
CA TRP A 48 7.23 -9.40 -5.76
C TRP A 48 7.32 -10.90 -5.97
N ARG A 49 6.55 -11.66 -5.18
CA ARG A 49 6.44 -13.12 -5.31
C ARG A 49 5.02 -13.57 -5.03
N LEU A 50 4.53 -14.53 -5.82
CA LEU A 50 3.27 -15.20 -5.51
C LEU A 50 3.57 -16.41 -4.63
N VAL A 51 3.04 -16.43 -3.41
CA VAL A 51 3.21 -17.53 -2.46
C VAL A 51 1.89 -18.23 -2.20
N ARG A 52 1.95 -19.52 -1.87
CA ARG A 52 0.78 -20.33 -1.49
C ARG A 52 0.90 -20.67 -0.02
N GLN A 53 -0.12 -20.35 0.76
CA GLN A 53 -0.20 -20.69 2.18
C GLN A 53 -1.61 -21.17 2.49
N ASP A 54 -1.75 -22.34 3.11
CA ASP A 54 -3.04 -22.95 3.45
C ASP A 54 -4.01 -23.03 2.26
N GLY A 55 -3.47 -23.36 1.07
CA GLY A 55 -4.23 -23.43 -0.18
C GLY A 55 -4.62 -22.08 -0.80
N LYS A 56 -4.32 -20.95 -0.15
CA LYS A 56 -4.61 -19.60 -0.64
C LYS A 56 -3.38 -18.97 -1.29
N ALA A 57 -3.60 -18.24 -2.38
CA ALA A 57 -2.56 -17.43 -3.01
C ALA A 57 -2.44 -16.09 -2.27
N LEU A 58 -1.22 -15.70 -1.93
CA LEU A 58 -0.87 -14.43 -1.31
C LEU A 58 0.20 -13.75 -2.17
N LEU A 59 0.10 -12.44 -2.31
CA LEU A 59 1.13 -11.65 -3.00
C LEU A 59 2.13 -11.14 -1.96
N GLU A 60 3.33 -11.71 -1.94
CA GLU A 60 4.41 -11.25 -1.09
C GLU A 60 5.15 -10.09 -1.76
N VAL A 61 5.36 -9.03 -1.01
CA VAL A 61 6.16 -7.87 -1.40
C VAL A 61 7.32 -7.71 -0.43
N THR A 62 8.52 -7.46 -0.95
CA THR A 62 9.72 -7.20 -0.17
C THR A 62 10.28 -5.81 -0.51
N ASN A 63 10.52 -5.04 0.55
CA ASN A 63 11.08 -3.70 0.48
C ASN A 63 12.47 -3.70 1.09
N ASP A 64 13.48 -3.75 0.23
CA ASP A 64 14.89 -3.65 0.65
C ASP A 64 15.35 -2.19 0.82
N SER A 65 14.49 -1.20 0.55
CA SER A 65 14.86 0.21 0.70
C SER A 65 14.79 0.67 2.16
N PRO A 66 15.40 1.82 2.50
CA PRO A 66 15.25 2.44 3.82
C PRO A 66 13.94 3.27 3.94
N PHE A 67 13.03 3.21 2.97
CA PHE A 67 11.84 4.06 2.91
C PHE A 67 10.55 3.27 3.17
N HIS A 68 9.55 3.94 3.72
CA HIS A 68 8.19 3.40 3.73
C HIS A 68 7.56 3.67 2.37
N ILE A 69 6.82 2.71 1.83
CA ILE A 69 6.06 2.89 0.58
C ILE A 69 4.59 2.70 0.91
N SER A 70 3.80 3.76 0.73
CA SER A 70 2.35 3.74 0.96
C SER A 70 1.62 3.46 -0.35
N PHE A 71 0.88 2.37 -0.40
CA PHE A 71 0.15 1.94 -1.58
C PHE A 71 -1.21 2.62 -1.66
N VAL A 72 -1.58 3.04 -2.87
CA VAL A 72 -2.94 3.43 -3.25
C VAL A 72 -3.69 2.19 -3.73
N ALA A 73 -3.04 1.39 -4.58
CA ALA A 73 -3.59 0.16 -5.13
C ALA A 73 -2.45 -0.82 -5.45
N VAL A 74 -2.74 -2.12 -5.32
CA VAL A 74 -1.85 -3.21 -5.76
C VAL A 74 -2.70 -4.25 -6.47
N LYS A 75 -2.28 -4.68 -7.66
CA LYS A 75 -3.00 -5.65 -8.48
C LYS A 75 -2.03 -6.68 -9.04
N LEU A 76 -2.32 -7.96 -8.85
CA LEU A 76 -1.70 -9.04 -9.61
C LEU A 76 -2.44 -9.18 -10.95
N LYS A 77 -1.69 -9.22 -12.04
CA LYS A 77 -2.21 -9.41 -13.39
C LYS A 77 -1.88 -10.80 -13.88
N SER A 78 -2.82 -11.44 -14.58
CA SER A 78 -2.59 -12.68 -15.34
C SER A 78 -3.38 -12.58 -16.64
N GLY A 79 -2.67 -12.26 -17.73
CA GLY A 79 -3.32 -11.92 -19.01
C GLY A 79 -4.31 -10.76 -18.85
N SER A 80 -5.57 -10.99 -19.22
CA SER A 80 -6.65 -10.01 -19.08
C SER A 80 -7.25 -9.92 -17.68
N LYS A 81 -6.96 -10.88 -16.78
CA LYS A 81 -7.49 -10.89 -15.42
C LYS A 81 -6.63 -10.05 -14.48
N SER A 82 -7.29 -9.45 -13.50
CA SER A 82 -6.67 -8.65 -12.45
C SER A 82 -7.21 -9.09 -11.10
N TYR A 83 -6.33 -9.22 -10.11
CA TYR A 83 -6.64 -9.62 -8.75
C TYR A 83 -6.14 -8.53 -7.81
N GLU A 84 -7.05 -7.84 -7.13
CA GLU A 84 -6.67 -6.76 -6.22
C GLU A 84 -6.08 -7.34 -4.92
N ALA A 85 -4.98 -6.76 -4.46
CA ALA A 85 -4.36 -7.10 -3.19
C ALA A 85 -4.70 -6.05 -2.13
N MET A 86 -5.02 -6.51 -0.91
CA MET A 86 -5.23 -5.64 0.24
C MET A 86 -3.88 -5.13 0.74
N ALA A 87 -3.56 -3.89 0.39
CA ALA A 87 -2.31 -3.22 0.72
C ALA A 87 -2.57 -1.83 1.32
N ASP A 88 -1.75 -1.43 2.28
CA ASP A 88 -1.75 -0.08 2.86
C ASP A 88 -0.35 0.53 2.76
N MET A 89 0.63 -0.12 3.36
CA MET A 89 2.01 0.36 3.38
C MET A 89 2.97 -0.79 3.63
N ILE A 90 4.17 -0.72 3.07
CA ILE A 90 5.28 -1.60 3.44
C ILE A 90 6.38 -0.80 4.15
N ALA A 91 6.89 -1.37 5.25
CA ALA A 91 7.95 -0.76 6.05
C ALA A 91 9.33 -0.95 5.39
N PRO A 92 10.33 -0.11 5.72
CA PRO A 92 11.72 -0.32 5.34
C PRO A 92 12.23 -1.69 5.75
N LYS A 93 13.09 -2.30 4.92
CA LYS A 93 13.80 -3.56 5.23
C LYS A 93 12.86 -4.67 5.71
N SER A 94 11.69 -4.79 5.10
CA SER A 94 10.65 -5.72 5.51
C SER A 94 10.00 -6.44 4.33
N SER A 95 9.34 -7.54 4.64
CA SER A 95 8.48 -8.27 3.70
C SER A 95 7.07 -8.39 4.28
N GLN A 96 6.06 -8.34 3.42
CA GLN A 96 4.66 -8.48 3.81
C GLN A 96 3.92 -9.35 2.79
N LYS A 97 3.05 -10.23 3.30
CA LYS A 97 2.11 -11.00 2.48
C LYS A 97 0.78 -10.25 2.40
N LEU A 98 0.35 -9.95 1.18
CA LEU A 98 -0.88 -9.27 0.87
C LEU A 98 -1.94 -10.29 0.48
N VAL A 99 -3.13 -10.16 1.07
CA VAL A 99 -4.28 -11.00 0.72
C VAL A 99 -4.85 -10.52 -0.61
N LEU A 100 -5.02 -11.43 -1.55
CA LEU A 100 -5.73 -11.17 -2.80
C LEU A 100 -7.23 -11.32 -2.56
N LYS A 101 -8.03 -10.34 -3.00
CA LYS A 101 -9.48 -10.34 -2.80
C LYS A 101 -10.16 -11.54 -3.47
N ASP A 102 -9.69 -11.89 -4.66
CA ASP A 102 -10.19 -13.00 -5.46
C ASP A 102 -9.19 -14.16 -5.54
N ALA A 103 -9.70 -15.38 -5.70
CA ALA A 103 -8.87 -16.58 -5.82
C ALA A 103 -8.08 -16.61 -7.13
N VAL A 104 -6.76 -16.82 -7.02
CA VAL A 104 -5.86 -16.96 -8.18
C VAL A 104 -5.67 -18.44 -8.55
N PRO A 105 -5.99 -18.85 -9.79
CA PRO A 105 -5.76 -20.21 -10.27
C PRO A 105 -4.29 -20.63 -10.19
N SER A 106 -4.02 -21.92 -9.93
CA SER A 106 -2.66 -22.48 -9.94
C SER A 106 -1.95 -22.42 -11.28
N ALA A 107 -2.74 -22.47 -12.36
CA ALA A 107 -2.23 -22.40 -13.73
C ALA A 107 -2.08 -20.96 -14.25
N ALA A 108 -2.15 -19.95 -13.37
CA ALA A 108 -1.99 -18.56 -13.79
C ALA A 108 -0.55 -18.32 -14.30
N THR A 109 -0.42 -17.93 -15.56
CA THR A 109 0.86 -17.63 -16.23
C THR A 109 0.92 -16.16 -16.61
N GLY A 110 2.12 -15.70 -17.02
CA GLY A 110 2.34 -14.31 -17.45
C GLY A 110 2.04 -13.31 -16.33
N LEU A 111 2.48 -13.63 -15.11
CA LEU A 111 2.16 -12.85 -13.93
C LEU A 111 2.98 -11.56 -13.89
N SER A 112 2.32 -10.44 -13.62
CA SER A 112 2.94 -9.17 -13.27
C SER A 112 2.18 -8.48 -12.15
N VAL A 113 2.80 -7.48 -11.53
CA VAL A 113 2.17 -6.63 -10.53
C VAL A 113 2.07 -5.22 -11.06
N GLU A 114 0.87 -4.66 -11.06
CA GLU A 114 0.64 -3.23 -11.24
C GLU A 114 0.34 -2.63 -9.88
N PHE A 115 1.05 -1.58 -9.49
CA PHE A 115 0.79 -0.90 -8.23
C PHE A 115 0.93 0.61 -8.36
N GLU A 116 0.31 1.30 -7.42
CA GLU A 116 0.33 2.74 -7.31
C GLU A 116 0.71 3.11 -5.89
N ASN A 117 1.63 4.06 -5.71
CA ASN A 117 2.00 4.61 -4.41
C ASN A 117 1.79 6.11 -4.34
N VAL A 118 1.66 6.63 -3.13
CA VAL A 118 1.69 8.07 -2.87
C VAL A 118 3.14 8.50 -2.65
N ASN A 119 3.61 9.51 -3.39
CA ASN A 119 4.93 10.09 -3.23
C ASN A 119 4.98 11.15 -2.11
N ASP A 120 6.14 11.73 -1.84
CA ASP A 120 6.34 12.71 -0.77
C ASP A 120 5.54 14.00 -0.95
N PHE A 121 5.09 14.30 -2.18
CA PHE A 121 4.26 15.46 -2.52
C PHE A 121 2.76 15.16 -2.46
N GLY A 122 2.38 13.93 -2.08
CA GLY A 122 0.99 13.50 -2.03
C GLY A 122 0.40 13.10 -3.38
N ALA A 123 1.20 13.06 -4.45
CA ALA A 123 0.75 12.61 -5.77
C ALA A 123 0.85 11.08 -5.88
N SER A 124 -0.07 10.49 -6.64
CA SER A 124 -0.04 9.06 -6.92
C SER A 124 0.82 8.74 -8.14
N GLU A 125 1.70 7.74 -8.02
CA GLU A 125 2.63 7.29 -9.05
C GLU A 125 2.39 5.81 -9.37
N LYS A 126 2.37 5.47 -10.66
CA LYS A 126 2.09 4.11 -11.14
C LYS A 126 3.37 3.38 -11.52
N HIS A 127 3.41 2.11 -11.17
CA HIS A 127 4.56 1.23 -11.37
C HIS A 127 4.11 -0.15 -11.83
N SER A 128 5.03 -0.85 -12.50
CA SER A 128 4.89 -2.25 -12.87
C SER A 128 6.09 -3.03 -12.32
N GLY A 129 5.81 -4.16 -11.68
CA GLY A 129 6.79 -5.09 -11.15
C GLY A 129 6.61 -6.48 -11.79
N VAL A 130 7.71 -7.18 -11.95
CA VAL A 130 7.70 -8.59 -12.41
C VAL A 130 7.86 -9.49 -11.19
N LEU A 131 7.18 -10.63 -11.18
CA LEU A 131 7.36 -11.60 -10.12
C LEU A 131 8.72 -12.28 -10.27
N THR A 132 9.47 -12.34 -9.18
CA THR A 132 10.68 -13.17 -9.07
C THR A 132 10.29 -14.54 -8.55
N ASN A 133 10.81 -15.60 -9.19
CA ASN A 133 10.66 -16.99 -8.76
C ASN A 133 11.20 -17.22 -7.35
#